data_AF-A0A9R1UHT0-F1
#
_entry.id   AF-A0A9R1UHT0-F1
#
_cell.length_a   1.000
_cell.length_b   1.000
_cell.length_c   1.000
_cell.angle_alpha   90.00
_cell.angle_beta   90.00
_cell.angle_gamma   90.00
#
_symmetry.space_group_name_H-M   'P 1'
#
loop_
_entity.id
_entity.type
_entity.pdbx_description
1 polymer ?
#
loop_
_entity_poly.entity_id
_entity_poly.type
_entity_poly.pdbx_seq_one_letter_code
_entity_poly.pdbx_strand_id
1 'polypeptide(L)'
;MFSKFYGVIGNLIKLTYTFQISLPKSFQANNLVALVMTYIDIVLNKLRFLDLSGPKLRSLDLGLTPNLETLMLKGLGDELGDLVELYMLGRCLKLRSLELNRVKLRTLDLGLTPNLENLILEDCDFLELQMHDRCLNLTFLSLINSNLRIIDLRRTPNIEYLSVFHCNDLEELHMADEYLKLRSLHLTGLKLRTLDLELSPNLERLYLLKCNNLEEIYITECPIVTFINTQCSKLRTLDLSRLPNINALYISECKALVNLYLPHRCLNLRTLNFNNSKLGILHLGLTPNLEELDLENCYDLEELRLLSTLDLGLTPNIEKLVLKDCHNLVELHAPMGCLKNLVYLDLSGLDLFHFTWRMILHVVRMNHSRLIFLAVIRFTFESCPFHPETHMPEYEFKSFYIEDLPSLTRSIEKLISEVACACTKLETFSRSICQLQH
;
A
#
# COMPACT_ATOMS: atom_id res chain seq x y z
N MET A 1 44.56 -41.99 19.89
CA MET A 1 45.15 -41.41 21.11
C MET A 1 45.40 -39.94 20.81
N PHE A 2 44.86 -39.06 21.65
CA PHE A 2 44.70 -37.62 21.46
C PHE A 2 45.98 -36.85 21.06
N SER A 3 45.86 -35.84 20.21
CA SER A 3 46.21 -34.46 20.62
C SER A 3 45.62 -33.42 19.65
N LYS A 4 44.85 -32.51 20.25
CA LYS A 4 44.44 -31.22 19.70
C LYS A 4 45.68 -30.30 19.64
N PHE A 5 45.77 -29.46 18.61
CA PHE A 5 46.28 -28.11 18.78
C PHE A 5 45.17 -27.12 18.44
N TYR A 6 44.59 -26.55 19.49
CA TYR A 6 43.84 -25.30 19.41
C TYR A 6 44.87 -24.18 19.50
N GLY A 7 44.96 -23.35 18.45
CA GLY A 7 45.65 -22.08 18.46
C GLY A 7 44.69 -21.01 17.97
N VAL A 8 44.06 -20.30 18.90
CA VAL A 8 43.26 -19.10 18.63
C VAL A 8 44.24 -17.95 18.39
N ILE A 9 44.34 -17.50 17.14
CA ILE A 9 44.80 -16.15 16.79
C ILE A 9 43.89 -15.66 15.64
N GLY A 10 42.94 -14.78 15.98
CA GLY A 10 42.28 -13.80 15.12
C GLY A 10 41.61 -14.25 13.80
N ASN A 11 40.28 -14.42 13.83
CA ASN A 11 39.29 -14.21 12.74
C ASN A 11 39.75 -14.25 11.26
N LEU A 12 40.49 -15.28 10.85
CA LEU A 12 40.85 -15.54 9.46
C LEU A 12 40.62 -17.03 9.19
N ILE A 13 39.46 -17.38 8.64
CA ILE A 13 39.31 -18.68 7.94
C ILE A 13 39.96 -18.49 6.57
N LYS A 14 41.26 -18.70 6.51
CA LYS A 14 41.98 -18.88 5.24
C LYS A 14 41.72 -20.33 4.81
N LEU A 15 40.87 -20.54 3.80
CA LEU A 15 40.70 -21.86 3.18
C LEU A 15 41.93 -22.20 2.34
N THR A 16 43.06 -22.50 3.00
CA THR A 16 44.19 -23.20 2.36
C THR A 16 43.92 -24.69 2.48
N TYR A 17 43.11 -25.25 1.58
CA TYR A 17 42.97 -26.69 1.43
C TYR A 17 43.36 -27.11 0.02
N THR A 18 44.47 -27.83 -0.06
CA THR A 18 44.80 -28.69 -1.19
C THR A 18 43.80 -29.84 -1.25
N PHE A 19 43.38 -30.16 -2.47
CA PHE A 19 42.43 -31.19 -2.92
C PHE A 19 41.00 -30.72 -3.20
N GLN A 20 40.62 -30.99 -4.46
CA GLN A 20 39.32 -30.80 -5.11
C GLN A 20 38.12 -30.92 -4.16
N ILE A 21 37.52 -29.80 -3.78
CA ILE A 21 36.22 -29.78 -3.13
C ILE A 21 35.33 -28.81 -3.87
N SER A 22 34.31 -29.33 -4.55
CA SER A 22 33.16 -28.53 -4.96
C SER A 22 32.40 -28.10 -3.71
N LEU A 23 32.16 -26.80 -3.54
CA LEU A 23 31.26 -26.32 -2.48
C LEU A 23 29.88 -26.99 -2.62
N PRO A 24 29.24 -27.40 -1.50
CA PRO A 24 27.91 -27.98 -1.55
C PRO A 24 26.91 -27.00 -2.19
N LYS A 25 25.86 -27.53 -2.83
CA LYS A 25 24.84 -26.73 -3.53
C LYS A 25 24.16 -25.66 -2.66
N SER A 26 24.21 -25.83 -1.34
CA SER A 26 23.61 -24.97 -0.32
C SER A 26 24.66 -24.35 0.60
N PHE A 27 25.87 -24.07 0.10
CA PHE A 27 26.92 -23.46 0.91
C PHE A 27 26.45 -22.11 1.47
N GLN A 28 26.41 -22.00 2.80
CA GLN A 28 26.09 -20.78 3.54
C GLN A 28 27.39 -20.27 4.20
N ALA A 29 27.87 -19.11 3.74
CA ALA A 29 29.18 -18.57 4.10
C ALA A 29 29.19 -17.75 5.40
N ASN A 30 28.44 -18.18 6.41
CA ASN A 30 28.04 -17.35 7.57
C ASN A 30 29.19 -16.84 8.48
N ASN A 31 30.44 -17.23 8.22
CA ASN A 31 31.64 -16.80 8.95
C ASN A 31 32.83 -16.47 8.02
N LEU A 32 32.57 -16.20 6.74
CA LEU A 32 33.63 -16.06 5.76
C LEU A 32 34.15 -14.61 5.70
N VAL A 33 35.27 -14.38 6.38
CA VAL A 33 35.88 -13.03 6.51
C VAL A 33 36.47 -12.53 5.18
N ALA A 34 36.93 -13.44 4.31
CA ALA A 34 37.29 -13.16 2.92
C ALA A 34 37.32 -14.46 2.09
N LEU A 35 36.74 -14.48 0.88
CA LEU A 35 36.97 -15.53 -0.12
C LEU A 35 38.07 -15.06 -1.07
N VAL A 36 39.33 -15.24 -0.67
CA VAL A 36 40.47 -14.92 -1.55
C VAL A 36 40.78 -16.14 -2.40
N MET A 37 40.23 -16.23 -3.61
CA MET A 37 40.64 -17.21 -4.62
C MET A 37 41.92 -16.73 -5.34
N THR A 38 43.00 -16.55 -4.59
CA THR A 38 44.31 -16.26 -5.22
C THR A 38 44.95 -17.56 -5.65
N TYR A 39 45.08 -17.71 -6.97
CA TYR A 39 45.80 -18.78 -7.65
C TYR A 39 45.28 -20.19 -7.34
N ILE A 40 44.16 -20.56 -7.97
CA ILE A 40 43.99 -21.78 -8.79
C ILE A 40 42.65 -21.59 -9.52
N ASP A 41 42.62 -21.90 -10.82
CA ASP A 41 41.44 -21.99 -11.68
C ASP A 41 40.40 -23.03 -11.19
N ILE A 42 39.84 -22.86 -9.99
CA ILE A 42 38.73 -23.71 -9.51
C ILE A 42 37.44 -23.09 -10.00
N VAL A 43 37.08 -23.40 -11.25
CA VAL A 43 35.77 -23.08 -11.77
C VAL A 43 34.72 -23.89 -10.99
N LEU A 44 33.84 -23.20 -10.27
CA LEU A 44 32.77 -23.77 -9.46
C LEU A 44 31.57 -24.17 -10.34
N ASN A 45 31.84 -25.03 -11.32
CA ASN A 45 30.90 -25.43 -12.37
C ASN A 45 29.61 -26.09 -11.90
N LYS A 46 29.50 -26.54 -10.65
CA LYS A 46 28.27 -27.16 -10.12
C LYS A 46 27.43 -26.20 -9.26
N LEU A 47 27.98 -25.03 -8.95
CA LEU A 47 27.30 -24.05 -8.10
C LEU A 47 26.18 -23.39 -8.87
N ARG A 48 24.95 -23.49 -8.34
CA ARG A 48 23.74 -22.88 -8.91
C ARG A 48 23.14 -21.81 -8.00
N PHE A 49 23.37 -21.95 -6.70
CA PHE A 49 22.91 -21.01 -5.69
C PHE A 49 24.13 -20.57 -4.88
N LEU A 50 24.22 -19.27 -4.63
CA LEU A 50 25.26 -18.68 -3.79
C LEU A 50 24.62 -17.62 -2.91
N ASP A 51 24.64 -17.85 -1.61
CA ASP A 51 24.27 -16.88 -0.58
C ASP A 51 25.51 -16.53 0.22
N LEU A 52 25.90 -15.26 0.11
CA LEU A 52 26.97 -14.67 0.88
C LEU A 52 26.37 -13.61 1.79
N SER A 53 25.75 -14.08 2.85
CA SER A 53 25.32 -13.27 3.98
C SER A 53 26.48 -13.05 4.94
N GLY A 54 26.86 -11.79 5.08
CA GLY A 54 27.79 -11.31 6.06
C GLY A 54 29.31 -11.29 5.77
N PRO A 55 29.79 -11.33 4.53
CA PRO A 55 31.22 -11.23 4.31
C PRO A 55 31.70 -9.76 4.25
N LYS A 56 32.94 -9.50 4.70
CA LYS A 56 33.65 -8.23 4.41
C LYS A 56 34.29 -8.26 3.01
N LEU A 57 33.52 -8.73 2.02
CA LEU A 57 34.00 -8.82 0.64
C LEU A 57 34.07 -7.42 0.04
N ARG A 58 35.22 -7.06 -0.51
CA ARG A 58 35.39 -5.83 -1.28
C ARG A 58 35.09 -6.01 -2.76
N SER A 59 35.39 -7.18 -3.31
CA SER A 59 35.09 -7.54 -4.68
C SER A 59 34.64 -8.99 -4.81
N LEU A 60 33.84 -9.28 -5.83
CA LEU A 60 33.39 -10.62 -6.19
C LEU A 60 33.44 -10.79 -7.72
N ASP A 61 34.05 -11.88 -8.19
CA ASP A 61 34.09 -12.24 -9.61
C ASP A 61 33.23 -13.48 -9.87
N LEU A 62 32.17 -13.30 -10.68
CA LEU A 62 31.25 -14.35 -11.07
C LEU A 62 31.72 -15.13 -12.30
N GLY A 63 32.85 -14.77 -12.92
CA GLY A 63 33.45 -15.53 -14.03
C GLY A 63 33.80 -16.97 -13.66
N LEU A 64 34.00 -17.24 -12.36
CA LEU A 64 34.33 -18.56 -11.83
C LEU A 64 33.09 -19.42 -11.50
N THR A 65 31.88 -18.87 -11.63
CA THR A 65 30.59 -19.52 -11.33
C THR A 65 29.65 -19.50 -12.54
N PRO A 66 30.04 -20.08 -13.70
CA PRO A 66 29.30 -19.93 -14.97
C PRO A 66 27.90 -20.57 -14.97
N ASN A 67 27.60 -21.43 -13.99
CA ASN A 67 26.32 -22.11 -13.85
C ASN A 67 25.43 -21.53 -12.73
N LEU A 68 25.79 -20.37 -12.20
CA LEU A 68 25.02 -19.72 -11.14
C LEU A 68 23.65 -19.28 -11.67
N GLU A 69 22.60 -19.69 -10.97
CA GLU A 69 21.19 -19.38 -11.25
C GLU A 69 20.65 -18.33 -10.28
N THR A 70 21.13 -18.34 -9.04
CA THR A 70 20.73 -17.39 -7.98
C THR A 70 21.95 -16.90 -7.22
N LEU A 71 22.04 -15.58 -7.05
CA LEU A 71 23.02 -14.91 -6.20
C LEU A 71 22.31 -14.04 -5.17
N MET A 72 22.64 -14.23 -3.90
CA MET A 72 22.22 -13.38 -2.80
C MET A 72 23.46 -12.84 -2.08
N LEU A 73 23.60 -11.53 -1.98
CA LEU A 73 24.68 -10.87 -1.23
C LEU A 73 24.06 -9.98 -0.17
N LYS A 74 24.44 -10.16 1.09
CA LYS A 74 23.90 -9.38 2.21
C LYS A 74 25.01 -8.90 3.13
N GLY A 75 25.02 -7.60 3.46
CA GLY A 75 25.91 -7.02 4.47
C GLY A 75 25.66 -7.55 5.90
N LEU A 76 26.64 -7.40 6.81
CA LEU A 76 26.47 -7.70 8.25
C LEU A 76 25.94 -6.51 9.02
N GLY A 77 25.01 -6.77 9.94
CA GLY A 77 24.56 -5.78 10.93
C GLY A 77 23.93 -4.56 10.28
N ASP A 78 23.92 -3.44 11.00
CA ASP A 78 23.30 -2.18 10.56
C ASP A 78 24.25 -1.32 9.68
N GLU A 79 25.47 -1.80 9.41
CA GLU A 79 26.45 -1.08 8.60
C GLU A 79 26.39 -1.53 7.13
N LEU A 80 26.57 -0.56 6.24
CA LEU A 80 26.60 -0.78 4.80
C LEU A 80 27.83 -1.62 4.42
N GLY A 81 27.62 -2.73 3.72
CA GLY A 81 28.64 -3.73 3.40
C GLY A 81 29.82 -3.19 2.57
N ASP A 82 30.95 -3.88 2.64
CA ASP A 82 32.22 -3.43 2.04
C ASP A 82 32.34 -3.70 0.53
N LEU A 83 31.32 -4.30 -0.11
CA LEU A 83 31.38 -4.72 -1.51
C LEU A 83 31.31 -3.52 -2.44
N VAL A 84 32.42 -3.23 -3.13
CA VAL A 84 32.58 -2.11 -4.06
C VAL A 84 32.49 -2.56 -5.51
N GLU A 85 32.96 -3.77 -5.81
CA GLU A 85 33.11 -4.24 -7.19
C GLU A 85 32.49 -5.63 -7.38
N LEU A 86 31.57 -5.74 -8.35
CA LEU A 86 31.00 -7.00 -8.80
C LEU A 86 31.38 -7.23 -10.26
N TYR A 87 32.31 -8.14 -10.50
CA TYR A 87 32.79 -8.48 -11.84
C TYR A 87 31.91 -9.57 -12.47
N MET A 88 31.31 -9.27 -13.62
CA MET A 88 30.46 -10.17 -14.41
C MET A 88 31.03 -10.41 -15.82
N LEU A 89 32.37 -10.51 -15.92
CA LEU A 89 33.14 -10.51 -17.18
C LEU A 89 32.73 -11.60 -18.19
N GLY A 90 32.02 -12.65 -17.77
CA GLY A 90 31.61 -13.78 -18.62
C GLY A 90 30.20 -13.71 -19.20
N ARG A 91 29.42 -12.64 -18.93
CA ARG A 91 27.94 -12.61 -19.05
C ARG A 91 27.33 -13.77 -18.26
N CYS A 92 26.72 -13.51 -17.09
CA CYS A 92 26.15 -14.56 -16.24
C CYS A 92 24.86 -15.14 -16.85
N LEU A 93 25.00 -15.92 -17.93
CA LEU A 93 23.89 -16.37 -18.79
C LEU A 93 22.89 -17.27 -18.09
N LYS A 94 23.24 -17.90 -16.96
CA LYS A 94 22.30 -18.74 -16.21
C LYS A 94 21.65 -18.02 -15.04
N LEU A 95 22.11 -16.82 -14.70
CA LEU A 95 21.62 -16.08 -13.55
C LEU A 95 20.21 -15.59 -13.82
N ARG A 96 19.25 -16.08 -13.03
CA ARG A 96 17.83 -15.72 -13.08
C ARG A 96 17.41 -14.83 -11.92
N SER A 97 18.12 -14.90 -10.79
CA SER A 97 17.81 -14.11 -9.61
C SER A 97 19.06 -13.48 -9.01
N LEU A 98 18.99 -12.17 -8.77
CA LEU A 98 20.03 -11.40 -8.12
C LEU A 98 19.42 -10.58 -6.99
N GLU A 99 19.88 -10.83 -5.77
CA GLU A 99 19.51 -10.06 -4.58
C GLU A 99 20.75 -9.46 -3.97
N LEU A 100 20.75 -8.14 -3.85
CA LEU A 100 21.79 -7.36 -3.22
C LEU A 100 21.19 -6.57 -2.07
N ASN A 101 21.70 -6.79 -0.86
CA ASN A 101 21.24 -6.12 0.35
C ASN A 101 22.46 -5.50 1.05
N ARG A 102 22.41 -4.18 1.29
CA ARG A 102 23.46 -3.41 1.98
C ARG A 102 24.82 -3.51 1.30
N VAL A 103 24.91 -3.20 0.00
CA VAL A 103 26.17 -3.19 -0.78
C VAL A 103 26.55 -1.78 -1.25
N LYS A 104 27.86 -1.51 -1.42
CA LYS A 104 28.43 -0.23 -1.87
C LYS A 104 28.94 -0.30 -3.31
N LEU A 105 28.15 -0.83 -4.23
CA LEU A 105 28.59 -0.99 -5.61
C LEU A 105 28.70 0.36 -6.31
N ARG A 106 29.74 0.63 -7.10
CA ARG A 106 29.76 1.87 -7.89
C ARG A 106 28.71 1.86 -9.01
N THR A 107 28.65 0.74 -9.72
CA THR A 107 27.81 0.55 -10.90
C THR A 107 27.31 -0.88 -10.94
N LEU A 108 26.08 -1.10 -11.40
CA LEU A 108 25.55 -2.42 -11.72
C LEU A 108 25.07 -2.44 -13.18
N ASP A 109 25.75 -3.20 -14.03
CA ASP A 109 25.39 -3.35 -15.44
C ASP A 109 24.59 -4.64 -15.68
N LEU A 110 23.29 -4.48 -15.93
CA LEU A 110 22.38 -5.59 -16.20
C LEU A 110 22.55 -6.17 -17.62
N GLY A 111 23.30 -5.50 -18.52
CA GLY A 111 23.66 -6.06 -19.82
C GLY A 111 24.49 -7.34 -19.72
N LEU A 112 25.13 -7.56 -18.57
CA LEU A 112 25.91 -8.76 -18.27
C LEU A 112 25.06 -9.92 -17.74
N THR A 113 23.76 -9.72 -17.50
CA THR A 113 22.83 -10.73 -16.95
C THR A 113 21.56 -10.86 -17.81
N PRO A 114 21.68 -11.26 -19.10
CA PRO A 114 20.57 -11.18 -20.06
C PRO A 114 19.36 -12.10 -19.76
N ASN A 115 19.54 -13.11 -18.90
CA ASN A 115 18.50 -14.03 -18.49
C ASN A 115 17.98 -13.77 -17.06
N LEU A 116 18.31 -12.61 -16.50
CA LEU A 116 17.83 -12.20 -15.19
C LEU A 116 16.31 -11.99 -15.23
N GLU A 117 15.61 -12.64 -14.32
CA GLU A 117 14.15 -12.58 -14.17
C GLU A 117 13.76 -11.76 -12.95
N ASN A 118 14.53 -11.86 -11.87
CA ASN A 118 14.27 -11.21 -10.58
C ASN A 118 15.48 -10.41 -10.13
N LEU A 119 15.25 -9.13 -9.83
CA LEU A 119 16.26 -8.23 -9.26
C LEU A 119 15.70 -7.57 -7.99
N ILE A 120 16.40 -7.75 -6.88
CA ILE A 120 16.12 -7.09 -5.61
C ILE A 120 17.37 -6.32 -5.19
N LEU A 121 17.23 -5.01 -5.02
CA LEU A 121 18.28 -4.13 -4.48
C LEU A 121 17.72 -3.45 -3.23
N GLU A 122 18.30 -3.74 -2.07
CA GLU A 122 17.89 -3.19 -0.78
C GLU A 122 19.06 -2.50 -0.09
N ASP A 123 18.87 -1.29 0.42
CA ASP A 123 19.90 -0.52 1.11
C ASP A 123 21.21 -0.45 0.29
N CYS A 124 21.12 -0.34 -1.03
CA CYS A 124 22.28 -0.36 -1.91
C CYS A 124 22.72 1.08 -2.24
N ASP A 125 23.99 1.38 -2.00
CA ASP A 125 24.58 2.66 -2.36
C ASP A 125 25.36 2.50 -3.67
N PHE A 126 24.72 2.84 -4.79
CA PHE A 126 25.34 2.84 -6.10
C PHE A 126 25.09 4.12 -6.89
N LEU A 127 26.07 4.50 -7.71
CA LEU A 127 26.03 5.73 -8.49
C LEU A 127 25.11 5.58 -9.71
N GLU A 128 25.08 4.40 -10.33
CA GLU A 128 24.32 4.18 -11.57
C GLU A 128 23.89 2.70 -11.73
N LEU A 129 22.62 2.50 -12.12
CA LEU A 129 22.10 1.23 -12.63
C LEU A 129 22.04 1.29 -14.15
N GLN A 130 22.87 0.49 -14.81
CA GLN A 130 23.03 0.54 -16.26
C GLN A 130 22.26 -0.60 -16.94
N MET A 131 21.52 -0.26 -17.98
CA MET A 131 20.75 -1.20 -18.80
C MET A 131 21.11 -1.01 -20.28
N HIS A 132 22.33 -1.36 -20.67
CA HIS A 132 22.80 -1.13 -22.05
C HIS A 132 22.04 -1.97 -23.10
N ASP A 133 21.79 -3.23 -22.78
CA ASP A 133 21.03 -4.17 -23.61
C ASP A 133 19.57 -4.26 -23.15
N ARG A 134 18.68 -4.75 -24.02
CA ARG A 134 17.28 -5.01 -23.61
C ARG A 134 17.22 -6.19 -22.65
N CYS A 135 16.90 -5.92 -21.39
CA CYS A 135 16.67 -6.91 -20.33
C CYS A 135 15.28 -7.56 -20.50
N LEU A 136 15.13 -8.38 -21.55
CA LEU A 136 13.84 -8.93 -21.96
C LEU A 136 13.26 -9.98 -20.99
N ASN A 137 14.07 -10.57 -20.12
CA ASN A 137 13.59 -11.61 -19.20
C ASN A 137 13.21 -11.06 -17.81
N LEU A 138 13.53 -9.78 -17.53
CA LEU A 138 13.27 -9.20 -16.22
C LEU A 138 11.76 -9.01 -16.03
N THR A 139 11.20 -9.76 -15.08
CA THR A 139 9.76 -9.75 -14.75
C THR A 139 9.49 -9.10 -13.39
N PHE A 140 10.46 -9.16 -12.47
CA PHE A 140 10.36 -8.59 -11.14
C PHE A 140 11.55 -7.66 -10.84
N LEU A 141 11.23 -6.42 -10.45
CA LEU A 141 12.22 -5.44 -9.98
C LEU A 141 11.76 -4.82 -8.67
N SER A 142 12.57 -4.96 -7.63
CA SER A 142 12.36 -4.29 -6.34
C SER A 142 13.59 -3.46 -5.98
N LEU A 143 13.38 -2.17 -5.74
CA LEU A 143 14.37 -1.21 -5.29
C LEU A 143 13.93 -0.65 -3.95
N ILE A 144 14.74 -0.83 -2.92
CA ILE A 144 14.42 -0.44 -1.55
C ILE A 144 15.56 0.41 -1.02
N ASN A 145 15.24 1.60 -0.53
CA ASN A 145 16.18 2.52 0.11
C ASN A 145 17.45 2.77 -0.73
N SER A 146 17.25 3.05 -2.02
CA SER A 146 18.35 3.36 -2.95
C SER A 146 18.49 4.88 -3.12
N ASN A 147 19.72 5.35 -3.28
CA ASN A 147 20.06 6.77 -3.46
C ASN A 147 19.98 7.25 -4.92
N LEU A 148 19.27 6.50 -5.78
CA LEU A 148 19.15 6.82 -7.20
C LEU A 148 18.29 8.06 -7.41
N ARG A 149 18.75 8.95 -8.28
CA ARG A 149 17.97 10.12 -8.74
C ARG A 149 17.12 9.84 -9.97
N ILE A 150 17.60 8.97 -10.83
CA ILE A 150 16.96 8.60 -12.09
C ILE A 150 16.96 7.07 -12.18
N ILE A 151 15.82 6.50 -12.57
CA ILE A 151 15.73 5.10 -12.98
C ILE A 151 15.20 5.09 -14.41
N ASP A 152 16.00 4.58 -15.34
CA ASP A 152 15.58 4.36 -16.72
C ASP A 152 15.27 2.88 -16.95
N LEU A 153 13.98 2.57 -17.10
CA LEU A 153 13.47 1.23 -17.34
C LEU A 153 13.03 1.01 -18.80
N ARG A 154 13.37 1.92 -19.73
CA ARG A 154 12.99 1.80 -21.15
C ARG A 154 13.50 0.52 -21.83
N ARG A 155 14.50 -0.12 -21.24
CA ARG A 155 15.11 -1.36 -21.74
C ARG A 155 14.56 -2.63 -21.07
N THR A 156 13.56 -2.51 -20.20
CA THR A 156 12.91 -3.62 -19.46
C THR A 156 11.41 -3.74 -19.76
N PRO A 157 11.01 -4.03 -21.02
CA PRO A 157 9.60 -3.99 -21.44
C PRO A 157 8.72 -5.11 -20.85
N ASN A 158 9.32 -6.13 -20.25
CA ASN A 158 8.62 -7.33 -19.77
C ASN A 158 8.42 -7.37 -18.25
N ILE A 159 8.69 -6.27 -17.53
CA ILE A 159 8.43 -6.23 -16.08
C ILE A 159 6.93 -6.41 -15.84
N GLU A 160 6.61 -7.34 -14.95
CA GLU A 160 5.26 -7.61 -14.45
C GLU A 160 5.03 -6.96 -13.09
N TYR A 161 6.07 -6.88 -12.26
CA TYR A 161 6.03 -6.32 -10.92
C TYR A 161 7.17 -5.34 -10.72
N LEU A 162 6.83 -4.06 -10.52
CA LEU A 162 7.79 -3.00 -10.20
C LEU A 162 7.50 -2.46 -8.80
N SER A 163 8.51 -2.49 -7.95
CA SER A 163 8.44 -1.98 -6.59
C SER A 163 9.61 -1.03 -6.31
N VAL A 164 9.31 0.19 -5.88
CA VAL A 164 10.31 1.20 -5.51
C VAL A 164 9.92 1.81 -4.17
N PHE A 165 10.68 1.49 -3.13
CA PHE A 165 10.41 1.91 -1.75
C PHE A 165 11.51 2.81 -1.22
N HIS A 166 11.12 3.91 -0.58
CA HIS A 166 12.00 4.78 0.19
C HIS A 166 13.23 5.27 -0.60
N CYS A 167 13.12 5.34 -1.93
CA CYS A 167 14.13 5.95 -2.80
C CYS A 167 13.92 7.47 -2.80
N ASN A 168 14.26 8.09 -1.66
CA ASN A 168 13.89 9.46 -1.36
C ASN A 168 14.54 10.49 -2.28
N ASP A 169 15.56 10.13 -3.06
CA ASP A 169 16.23 11.02 -4.01
C ASP A 169 15.77 10.83 -5.45
N LEU A 170 14.85 9.88 -5.70
CA LEU A 170 14.35 9.59 -7.03
C LEU A 170 13.42 10.71 -7.51
N GLU A 171 13.89 11.46 -8.51
CA GLU A 171 13.22 12.59 -9.14
C GLU A 171 12.59 12.20 -10.48
N GLU A 172 13.19 11.24 -11.19
CA GLU A 172 12.72 10.80 -12.51
C GLU A 172 12.63 9.27 -12.60
N LEU A 173 11.48 8.79 -13.06
CA LEU A 173 11.24 7.39 -13.39
C LEU A 173 10.85 7.32 -14.87
N HIS A 174 11.75 6.86 -15.73
CA HIS A 174 11.45 6.67 -17.13
C HIS A 174 10.93 5.25 -17.36
N MET A 175 9.66 5.19 -17.71
CA MET A 175 9.00 3.96 -18.09
C MET A 175 9.28 3.63 -19.57
N ALA A 176 9.22 2.36 -19.95
CA ALA A 176 9.29 1.92 -21.34
C ALA A 176 8.08 2.39 -22.14
N ASP A 177 8.31 2.63 -23.43
CA ASP A 177 7.28 3.09 -24.37
C ASP A 177 6.08 2.13 -24.44
N GLU A 178 6.24 0.86 -24.07
CA GLU A 178 5.14 -0.12 -24.00
C GLU A 178 5.33 -1.07 -22.81
N TYR A 179 4.68 -0.78 -21.68
CA TYR A 179 4.64 -1.65 -20.49
C TYR A 179 3.50 -2.65 -20.55
N LEU A 180 3.43 -3.42 -21.64
CA LEU A 180 2.32 -4.33 -21.90
C LEU A 180 2.21 -5.47 -20.88
N LYS A 181 3.20 -5.70 -20.02
CA LYS A 181 3.17 -6.78 -19.02
C LYS A 181 3.04 -6.31 -17.58
N LEU A 182 3.14 -5.02 -17.31
CA LEU A 182 3.13 -4.50 -15.94
C LEU A 182 1.77 -4.75 -15.31
N ARG A 183 1.72 -5.63 -14.32
CA ARG A 183 0.49 -5.98 -13.56
C ARG A 183 0.42 -5.23 -12.24
N SER A 184 1.54 -4.97 -11.60
CA SER A 184 1.58 -4.32 -10.30
C SER A 184 2.68 -3.27 -10.24
N LEU A 185 2.30 -2.05 -9.86
CA LEU A 185 3.21 -0.94 -9.62
C LEU A 185 3.09 -0.48 -8.16
N HIS A 186 4.21 -0.49 -7.45
CA HIS A 186 4.28 -0.01 -6.08
C HIS A 186 5.39 1.01 -5.93
N LEU A 187 5.01 2.26 -5.69
CA LEU A 187 5.91 3.37 -5.43
C LEU A 187 5.65 3.91 -4.03
N THR A 188 6.70 3.97 -3.20
CA THR A 188 6.60 4.49 -1.83
C THR A 188 7.69 5.51 -1.54
N GLY A 189 7.31 6.70 -1.07
CA GLY A 189 8.27 7.69 -0.55
C GLY A 189 9.22 8.25 -1.62
N LEU A 190 8.67 8.62 -2.78
CA LEU A 190 9.46 9.18 -3.89
C LEU A 190 9.27 10.70 -4.02
N LYS A 191 10.22 11.37 -4.68
CA LYS A 191 10.14 12.81 -4.99
C LYS A 191 9.54 13.11 -6.37
N LEU A 192 9.03 12.09 -7.07
CA LEU A 192 8.35 12.24 -8.37
C LEU A 192 7.27 13.31 -8.31
N ARG A 193 7.26 14.21 -9.30
CA ARG A 193 6.21 15.23 -9.49
C ARG A 193 5.09 14.76 -10.42
N THR A 194 5.45 13.96 -11.41
CA THR A 194 4.53 13.43 -12.42
C THR A 194 4.72 11.93 -12.53
N LEU A 195 3.64 11.21 -12.81
CA LEU A 195 3.68 9.78 -13.13
C LEU A 195 2.82 9.52 -14.37
N ASP A 196 3.44 8.93 -15.39
CA ASP A 196 2.77 8.57 -16.63
C ASP A 196 2.60 7.04 -16.70
N LEU A 197 1.34 6.60 -16.81
CA LEU A 197 0.91 5.21 -16.94
C LEU A 197 0.11 4.99 -18.23
N GLU A 198 0.14 5.91 -19.19
CA GLU A 198 -0.70 5.85 -20.40
C GLU A 198 -0.49 4.55 -21.21
N LEU A 199 0.73 4.02 -21.18
CA LEU A 199 1.16 2.87 -21.97
C LEU A 199 1.28 1.59 -21.12
N SER A 200 0.50 1.50 -20.03
CA SER A 200 0.43 0.35 -19.11
C SER A 200 -0.98 -0.29 -19.05
N PRO A 201 -1.52 -0.82 -20.17
CA PRO A 201 -2.92 -1.25 -20.27
C PRO A 201 -3.25 -2.47 -19.39
N ASN A 202 -2.25 -3.26 -19.01
CA ASN A 202 -2.41 -4.47 -18.21
C ASN A 202 -2.13 -4.27 -16.72
N LEU A 203 -2.15 -3.03 -16.23
CA LEU A 203 -2.00 -2.75 -14.81
C LEU A 203 -3.24 -3.25 -14.05
N GLU A 204 -3.04 -4.09 -13.04
CA GLU A 204 -4.09 -4.64 -12.17
C GLU A 204 -4.14 -3.90 -10.83
N ARG A 205 -2.96 -3.53 -10.29
CA ARG A 205 -2.81 -2.91 -8.96
C ARG A 205 -1.84 -1.74 -8.98
N LEU A 206 -2.25 -0.63 -8.38
CA LEU A 206 -1.44 0.58 -8.24
C LEU A 206 -1.35 0.97 -6.76
N TYR A 207 -0.13 1.10 -6.25
CA TYR A 207 0.18 1.57 -4.90
C TYR A 207 1.11 2.80 -4.99
N LEU A 208 0.64 3.95 -4.54
CA LEU A 208 1.38 5.22 -4.49
C LEU A 208 1.38 5.73 -3.05
N LEU A 209 2.28 5.22 -2.20
CA LEU A 209 2.27 5.50 -0.76
C LEU A 209 3.29 6.58 -0.39
N LYS A 210 2.92 7.55 0.45
CA LYS A 210 3.81 8.63 0.89
C LYS A 210 4.48 9.38 -0.28
N CYS A 211 3.83 9.44 -1.45
CA CYS A 211 4.30 10.15 -2.64
C CYS A 211 3.96 11.64 -2.54
N ASN A 212 4.55 12.32 -1.55
CA ASN A 212 4.16 13.67 -1.12
C ASN A 212 4.50 14.80 -2.11
N ASN A 213 5.28 14.51 -3.15
CA ASN A 213 5.62 15.47 -4.20
C ASN A 213 4.84 15.25 -5.50
N LEU A 214 4.05 14.19 -5.59
CA LEU A 214 3.32 13.84 -6.80
C LEU A 214 2.15 14.81 -6.98
N GLU A 215 2.19 15.58 -8.05
CA GLU A 215 1.22 16.63 -8.39
C GLU A 215 0.25 16.14 -9.47
N GLU A 216 0.72 15.30 -10.39
CA GLU A 216 -0.04 14.81 -11.56
C GLU A 216 0.17 13.32 -11.80
N ILE A 217 -0.92 12.62 -12.14
CA ILE A 217 -0.92 11.22 -12.56
C ILE A 217 -1.70 11.12 -13.86
N TYR A 218 -1.08 10.55 -14.89
CA TYR A 218 -1.70 10.29 -16.17
C TYR A 218 -2.01 8.79 -16.27
N ILE A 219 -3.30 8.44 -16.26
CA ILE A 219 -3.77 7.06 -16.43
C ILE A 219 -4.77 7.06 -17.59
N THR A 220 -4.46 6.32 -18.66
CA THR A 220 -5.39 6.10 -19.77
C THR A 220 -5.67 4.61 -19.95
N GLU A 221 -6.92 4.28 -20.28
CA GLU A 221 -7.39 2.95 -20.70
C GLU A 221 -6.65 1.75 -20.06
N CYS A 222 -6.65 1.66 -18.73
CA CYS A 222 -6.24 0.44 -18.02
C CYS A 222 -7.49 -0.37 -17.63
N PRO A 223 -8.10 -1.14 -18.54
CA PRO A 223 -9.39 -1.78 -18.31
C PRO A 223 -9.37 -2.81 -17.18
N ILE A 224 -8.20 -3.32 -16.79
CA ILE A 224 -8.09 -4.39 -15.79
C ILE A 224 -7.67 -3.91 -14.40
N VAL A 225 -7.49 -2.59 -14.18
CA VAL A 225 -7.17 -2.08 -12.84
C VAL A 225 -8.34 -2.40 -11.90
N THR A 226 -8.04 -3.14 -10.85
CA THR A 226 -9.01 -3.52 -9.82
C THR A 226 -8.72 -2.85 -8.48
N PHE A 227 -7.48 -2.44 -8.24
CA PHE A 227 -7.04 -1.92 -6.94
C PHE A 227 -6.18 -0.68 -7.12
N ILE A 228 -6.54 0.40 -6.42
CA ILE A 228 -5.76 1.62 -6.34
C ILE A 228 -5.64 2.02 -4.87
N ASN A 229 -4.41 2.24 -4.41
CA ASN A 229 -4.14 2.84 -3.10
C ASN A 229 -3.17 4.01 -3.27
N THR A 230 -3.62 5.19 -2.88
CA THR A 230 -2.89 6.45 -3.04
C THR A 230 -2.81 7.21 -1.73
N GLN A 231 -1.62 7.71 -1.45
CA GLN A 231 -1.28 8.61 -0.36
C GLN A 231 -0.33 9.68 -0.89
N CYS A 232 -0.92 10.66 -1.60
CA CYS A 232 -0.22 11.70 -2.35
C CYS A 232 -0.70 13.09 -1.90
N SER A 233 0.02 13.72 -0.99
CA SER A 233 -0.44 14.95 -0.33
C SER A 233 -0.55 16.19 -1.23
N LYS A 234 0.14 16.21 -2.40
CA LYS A 234 0.09 17.32 -3.37
C LYS A 234 -0.73 17.04 -4.63
N LEU A 235 -1.28 15.84 -4.77
CA LEU A 235 -2.09 15.47 -5.94
C LEU A 235 -3.38 16.28 -5.93
N ARG A 236 -3.65 17.04 -7.00
CA ARG A 236 -4.83 17.92 -7.10
C ARG A 236 -6.00 17.29 -7.83
N THR A 237 -5.70 16.47 -8.83
CA THR A 237 -6.69 15.80 -9.68
C THR A 237 -6.32 14.34 -9.82
N LEU A 238 -7.33 13.47 -9.70
CA LEU A 238 -7.22 12.06 -10.03
C LEU A 238 -8.34 11.67 -10.98
N ASP A 239 -8.01 11.38 -12.23
CA ASP A 239 -8.99 10.94 -13.23
C ASP A 239 -8.96 9.41 -13.36
N LEU A 240 -10.02 8.77 -12.88
CA LEU A 240 -10.25 7.32 -12.95
C LEU A 240 -11.42 6.99 -13.88
N SER A 241 -11.94 7.97 -14.64
CA SER A 241 -13.17 7.84 -15.44
C SER A 241 -13.12 6.70 -16.46
N ARG A 242 -11.90 6.30 -16.87
CA ARG A 242 -11.61 5.24 -17.84
C ARG A 242 -11.28 3.88 -17.23
N LEU A 243 -11.52 3.68 -15.92
CA LEU A 243 -11.18 2.46 -15.20
C LEU A 243 -12.44 1.69 -14.77
N PRO A 244 -13.09 0.94 -15.67
CA PRO A 244 -14.42 0.37 -15.45
C PRO A 244 -14.47 -0.75 -14.39
N ASN A 245 -13.33 -1.35 -14.06
CA ASN A 245 -13.26 -2.54 -13.22
C ASN A 245 -12.66 -2.30 -11.82
N ILE A 246 -12.53 -1.04 -11.40
CA ILE A 246 -12.05 -0.74 -10.04
C ILE A 246 -12.97 -1.41 -9.02
N ASN A 247 -12.36 -2.18 -8.14
CA ASN A 247 -13.00 -2.89 -7.05
C ASN A 247 -12.74 -2.21 -5.70
N ALA A 248 -11.52 -1.72 -5.47
CA ALA A 248 -11.16 -1.04 -4.24
C ALA A 248 -10.31 0.21 -4.53
N LEU A 249 -10.72 1.33 -3.93
CA LEU A 249 -10.05 2.62 -4.04
C LEU A 249 -9.77 3.18 -2.65
N TYR A 250 -8.48 3.34 -2.34
CA TYR A 250 -8.00 3.96 -1.11
C TYR A 250 -7.28 5.26 -1.46
N ILE A 251 -7.74 6.37 -0.89
CA ILE A 251 -7.21 7.72 -1.09
C ILE A 251 -6.99 8.31 0.31
N SER A 252 -5.80 8.11 0.87
CA SER A 252 -5.50 8.50 2.24
C SER A 252 -4.53 9.68 2.31
N GLU A 253 -4.71 10.60 3.26
CA GLU A 253 -3.83 11.76 3.44
C GLU A 253 -3.61 12.63 2.17
N CYS A 254 -4.55 12.60 1.22
CA CYS A 254 -4.50 13.39 0.00
C CYS A 254 -5.09 14.79 0.26
N LYS A 255 -4.31 15.63 0.94
CA LYS A 255 -4.75 16.94 1.47
C LYS A 255 -4.94 18.02 0.39
N ALA A 256 -4.38 17.85 -0.80
CA ALA A 256 -4.52 18.79 -1.91
C ALA A 256 -5.52 18.33 -2.98
N LEU A 257 -6.14 17.15 -2.82
CA LEU A 257 -7.05 16.60 -3.83
C LEU A 257 -8.32 17.44 -3.89
N VAL A 258 -8.62 17.96 -5.07
CA VAL A 258 -9.82 18.77 -5.33
C VAL A 258 -10.78 18.01 -6.22
N ASN A 259 -10.26 17.41 -7.30
CA ASN A 259 -11.07 16.75 -8.32
C ASN A 259 -10.79 15.25 -8.35
N LEU A 260 -11.84 14.46 -8.18
CA LEU A 260 -11.82 13.02 -8.45
C LEU A 260 -12.89 12.70 -9.49
N TYR A 261 -12.47 12.09 -10.59
CA TYR A 261 -13.38 11.62 -11.62
C TYR A 261 -13.47 10.10 -11.55
N LEU A 262 -14.60 9.60 -11.04
CA LEU A 262 -14.92 8.16 -11.06
C LEU A 262 -15.60 7.79 -12.39
N PRO A 263 -15.55 6.51 -12.81
CA PRO A 263 -16.39 6.01 -13.89
C PRO A 263 -17.87 6.32 -13.63
N HIS A 264 -18.63 6.62 -14.69
CA HIS A 264 -20.07 6.89 -14.57
C HIS A 264 -20.86 5.74 -13.93
N ARG A 265 -20.37 4.49 -14.11
CA ARG A 265 -20.93 3.27 -13.52
C ARG A 265 -19.82 2.44 -12.87
N CYS A 266 -19.70 2.57 -11.56
CA CYS A 266 -18.74 1.82 -10.75
C CYS A 266 -19.38 0.52 -10.25
N LEU A 267 -19.73 -0.38 -11.18
CA LEU A 267 -20.47 -1.60 -10.84
C LEU A 267 -19.66 -2.59 -10.01
N ASN A 268 -18.33 -2.55 -10.08
CA ASN A 268 -17.45 -3.47 -9.37
C ASN A 268 -16.88 -2.90 -8.07
N LEU A 269 -17.08 -1.60 -7.80
CA LEU A 269 -16.53 -0.92 -6.64
C LEU A 269 -17.21 -1.41 -5.37
N ARG A 270 -16.43 -2.04 -4.49
CA ARG A 270 -16.85 -2.58 -3.18
C ARG A 270 -16.33 -1.74 -2.03
N THR A 271 -15.12 -1.20 -2.16
CA THR A 271 -14.48 -0.43 -1.09
C THR A 271 -14.05 0.94 -1.59
N LEU A 272 -14.42 1.97 -0.85
CA LEU A 272 -14.04 3.35 -1.09
C LEU A 272 -13.59 4.00 0.23
N ASN A 273 -12.33 4.41 0.31
CA ASN A 273 -11.73 5.01 1.50
C ASN A 273 -11.06 6.34 1.17
N PHE A 274 -11.34 7.40 1.94
CA PHE A 274 -10.81 8.74 1.79
C PHE A 274 -10.07 9.28 3.02
N ASN A 275 -9.58 8.42 3.91
CA ASN A 275 -9.25 8.84 5.27
C ASN A 275 -8.18 9.95 5.30
N ASN A 276 -8.42 10.99 6.10
CA ASN A 276 -7.54 12.16 6.25
C ASN A 276 -7.29 12.96 4.96
N SER A 277 -8.19 12.91 3.98
CA SER A 277 -8.06 13.62 2.69
C SER A 277 -8.93 14.88 2.61
N LYS A 278 -8.54 15.79 1.71
CA LYS A 278 -9.40 16.92 1.32
C LYS A 278 -10.31 16.44 0.21
N LEU A 279 -11.62 16.69 0.33
CA LEU A 279 -12.56 16.35 -0.72
C LEU A 279 -13.66 17.42 -0.79
N GLY A 280 -13.74 18.11 -1.93
CA GLY A 280 -14.68 19.21 -2.12
C GLY A 280 -16.10 18.73 -2.35
N ILE A 281 -16.32 17.79 -3.28
CA ILE A 281 -17.63 17.15 -3.56
C ILE A 281 -17.38 15.68 -3.90
N LEU A 282 -18.08 14.76 -3.24
CA LEU A 282 -18.05 13.33 -3.58
C LEU A 282 -19.30 12.92 -4.37
N HIS A 283 -19.14 12.74 -5.68
CA HIS A 283 -20.17 12.10 -6.49
C HIS A 283 -19.89 10.61 -6.60
N LEU A 284 -20.58 9.81 -5.79
CA LEU A 284 -20.50 8.34 -5.85
C LEU A 284 -21.05 7.77 -7.18
N GLY A 285 -21.96 8.50 -7.84
CA GLY A 285 -22.58 8.04 -9.08
C GLY A 285 -23.36 6.74 -8.88
N LEU A 286 -23.33 5.84 -9.86
CA LEU A 286 -23.95 4.51 -9.76
C LEU A 286 -22.94 3.49 -9.21
N THR A 287 -22.97 3.29 -7.89
CA THR A 287 -22.13 2.36 -7.12
C THR A 287 -22.97 1.31 -6.37
N PRO A 288 -23.77 0.48 -7.07
CA PRO A 288 -24.76 -0.38 -6.43
C PRO A 288 -24.17 -1.49 -5.56
N ASN A 289 -22.88 -1.81 -5.73
CA ASN A 289 -22.19 -2.89 -5.02
C ASN A 289 -21.18 -2.36 -3.97
N LEU A 290 -21.26 -1.08 -3.61
CA LEU A 290 -20.42 -0.51 -2.57
C LEU A 290 -20.81 -1.09 -1.21
N GLU A 291 -19.85 -1.75 -0.57
CA GLU A 291 -19.97 -2.45 0.71
C GLU A 291 -19.30 -1.65 1.83
N GLU A 292 -18.18 -0.99 1.55
CA GLU A 292 -17.43 -0.19 2.52
C GLU A 292 -17.21 1.25 2.01
N LEU A 293 -17.68 2.22 2.80
CA LEU A 293 -17.39 3.64 2.64
C LEU A 293 -16.75 4.19 3.90
N ASP A 294 -15.52 4.68 3.78
CA ASP A 294 -14.78 5.29 4.88
C ASP A 294 -14.29 6.67 4.48
N LEU A 295 -14.80 7.70 5.16
CA LEU A 295 -14.46 9.10 4.97
C LEU A 295 -13.82 9.69 6.23
N GLU A 296 -13.26 8.88 7.13
CA GLU A 296 -12.72 9.37 8.41
C GLU A 296 -11.81 10.60 8.24
N ASN A 297 -12.09 11.66 8.99
CA ASN A 297 -11.36 12.91 8.99
C ASN A 297 -11.22 13.54 7.59
N CYS A 298 -12.26 13.45 6.77
CA CYS A 298 -12.38 14.24 5.54
C CYS A 298 -12.80 15.67 5.87
N TYR A 299 -11.99 16.66 5.47
CA TYR A 299 -12.26 18.08 5.72
C TYR A 299 -11.96 18.96 4.50
N ASP A 300 -12.65 20.10 4.38
CA ASP A 300 -12.31 21.19 3.47
C ASP A 300 -11.88 22.41 4.29
N LEU A 301 -10.84 23.12 3.84
CA LEU A 301 -10.24 24.27 4.52
C LEU A 301 -10.50 25.60 3.79
N GLU A 302 -11.01 25.58 2.54
CA GLU A 302 -11.10 26.79 1.72
C GLU A 302 -12.47 26.89 1.01
N GLU A 303 -13.35 27.73 1.56
CA GLU A 303 -14.49 28.37 0.87
C GLU A 303 -15.67 27.46 0.39
N LEU A 304 -16.66 27.30 1.27
CA LEU A 304 -18.09 27.48 0.94
C LEU A 304 -18.77 26.62 -0.16
N ARG A 305 -18.30 25.40 -0.52
CA ARG A 305 -19.11 24.29 -1.16
C ARG A 305 -18.26 23.00 -1.31
N LEU A 306 -18.65 21.74 -1.08
CA LEU A 306 -19.84 21.04 -0.57
C LEU A 306 -19.46 19.53 -0.45
N LEU A 307 -18.75 19.09 0.60
CA LEU A 307 -19.02 17.75 1.16
C LEU A 307 -20.14 17.87 2.19
N SER A 308 -20.98 18.91 2.06
CA SER A 308 -22.08 19.14 2.97
C SER A 308 -23.20 18.15 2.73
N THR A 309 -23.26 17.49 1.57
CA THR A 309 -24.29 16.51 1.23
C THR A 309 -23.62 15.20 0.82
N LEU A 310 -23.91 14.11 1.53
CA LEU A 310 -23.56 12.75 1.10
C LEU A 310 -24.84 12.00 0.74
N ASP A 311 -24.99 11.60 -0.52
CA ASP A 311 -26.14 10.84 -1.00
C ASP A 311 -25.79 9.36 -1.17
N LEU A 312 -26.44 8.51 -0.39
CA LEU A 312 -26.29 7.05 -0.39
C LEU A 312 -27.40 6.36 -1.20
N GLY A 313 -28.30 7.09 -1.87
CA GLY A 313 -29.47 6.52 -2.54
C GLY A 313 -29.17 5.50 -3.64
N LEU A 314 -27.94 5.48 -4.16
CA LEU A 314 -27.47 4.54 -5.17
C LEU A 314 -26.47 3.49 -4.64
N THR A 315 -26.32 3.39 -3.32
CA THR A 315 -25.43 2.45 -2.63
C THR A 315 -26.20 1.56 -1.63
N PRO A 316 -27.11 0.68 -2.11
CA PRO A 316 -28.05 -0.05 -1.25
C PRO A 316 -27.45 -1.23 -0.45
N ASN A 317 -26.15 -1.48 -0.60
CA ASN A 317 -25.46 -2.66 -0.06
C ASN A 317 -24.36 -2.31 0.96
N ILE A 318 -24.37 -1.09 1.51
CA ILE A 318 -23.37 -0.67 2.49
C ILE A 318 -23.43 -1.56 3.73
N GLU A 319 -22.28 -2.15 4.06
CA GLU A 319 -22.02 -2.94 5.27
C GLU A 319 -21.20 -2.14 6.28
N LYS A 320 -20.28 -1.28 5.82
CA LYS A 320 -19.44 -0.44 6.68
C LYS A 320 -19.50 1.01 6.23
N LEU A 321 -19.93 1.90 7.12
CA LEU A 321 -19.96 3.34 6.90
C LEU A 321 -19.20 4.06 8.02
N VAL A 322 -18.13 4.77 7.67
CA VAL A 322 -17.31 5.53 8.62
C VAL A 322 -17.29 6.97 8.16
N LEU A 323 -17.89 7.86 8.95
CA LEU A 323 -17.91 9.32 8.74
C LEU A 323 -17.31 10.04 9.95
N LYS A 324 -16.41 9.34 10.67
CA LYS A 324 -15.79 9.87 11.88
C LYS A 324 -15.02 11.17 11.59
N ASP A 325 -15.16 12.17 12.45
CA ASP A 325 -14.49 13.48 12.37
C ASP A 325 -14.69 14.22 11.03
N CYS A 326 -15.81 13.96 10.31
CA CYS A 326 -16.19 14.72 9.11
C CYS A 326 -16.96 16.00 9.49
N HIS A 327 -16.28 16.96 10.11
CA HIS A 327 -16.87 18.20 10.64
C HIS A 327 -17.65 19.04 9.61
N ASN A 328 -17.36 18.90 8.31
CA ASN A 328 -18.01 19.68 7.25
C ASN A 328 -19.26 19.02 6.64
N LEU A 329 -19.62 17.79 7.04
CA LEU A 329 -20.81 17.10 6.53
C LEU A 329 -22.07 17.63 7.23
N VAL A 330 -22.98 18.23 6.46
CA VAL A 330 -24.18 18.93 6.97
C VAL A 330 -25.47 18.12 6.77
N GLU A 331 -25.52 17.32 5.72
CA GLU A 331 -26.67 16.56 5.26
C GLU A 331 -26.18 15.19 4.78
N LEU A 332 -26.82 14.15 5.30
CA LEU A 332 -26.63 12.78 4.87
C LEU A 332 -27.98 12.33 4.32
N HIS A 333 -28.05 11.98 3.05
CA HIS A 333 -29.24 11.40 2.44
C HIS A 333 -29.08 9.89 2.35
N ALA A 334 -29.82 9.18 3.20
CA ALA A 334 -29.88 7.72 3.22
C ALA A 334 -31.35 7.29 3.10
N PRO A 335 -31.87 7.05 1.88
CA PRO A 335 -33.25 6.64 1.71
C PRO A 335 -33.50 5.27 2.34
N MET A 336 -34.76 5.04 2.74
CA MET A 336 -35.15 3.85 3.49
C MET A 336 -34.75 2.55 2.76
N GLY A 337 -34.09 1.64 3.48
CA GLY A 337 -33.58 0.37 2.96
C GLY A 337 -32.16 0.43 2.39
N CYS A 338 -31.51 1.60 2.34
CA CYS A 338 -30.12 1.75 1.93
C CYS A 338 -29.13 1.12 2.91
N LEU A 339 -29.42 1.18 4.21
CA LEU A 339 -28.56 0.73 5.30
C LEU A 339 -28.97 -0.64 5.84
N LYS A 340 -29.78 -1.40 5.10
CA LYS A 340 -30.31 -2.72 5.52
C LYS A 340 -29.23 -3.77 5.82
N ASN A 341 -28.05 -3.65 5.19
CA ASN A 341 -26.92 -4.57 5.35
C ASN A 341 -25.86 -4.04 6.34
N LEU A 342 -26.11 -2.91 6.99
CA LEU A 342 -25.10 -2.22 7.80
C LEU A 342 -24.66 -3.06 9.01
N VAL A 343 -23.36 -3.32 9.07
CA VAL A 343 -22.63 -4.07 10.11
C VAL A 343 -21.83 -3.13 11.00
N TYR A 344 -21.28 -2.06 10.42
CA TYR A 344 -20.46 -1.07 11.13
C TYR A 344 -20.85 0.35 10.73
N LEU A 345 -21.10 1.21 11.72
CA LEU A 345 -21.42 2.62 11.51
C LEU A 345 -20.68 3.47 12.53
N ASP A 346 -19.81 4.37 12.08
CA ASP A 346 -19.18 5.37 12.94
C ASP A 346 -19.50 6.77 12.43
N LEU A 347 -20.29 7.50 13.21
CA LEU A 347 -20.69 8.88 12.94
C LEU A 347 -20.12 9.86 13.98
N SER A 348 -19.05 9.44 14.68
CA SER A 348 -18.43 10.23 15.76
C SER A 348 -17.81 11.51 15.24
N GLY A 349 -17.96 12.64 15.95
CA GLY A 349 -17.27 13.88 15.57
C GLY A 349 -17.83 14.55 14.31
N LEU A 350 -19.03 14.16 13.88
CA LEU A 350 -19.80 14.95 12.92
C LEU A 350 -20.39 16.18 13.63
N ASP A 351 -20.24 17.36 13.03
CA ASP A 351 -20.86 18.61 13.50
C ASP A 351 -22.29 18.78 12.94
N LEU A 352 -22.94 17.66 12.60
CA LEU A 352 -24.32 17.65 12.13
C LEU A 352 -25.18 18.42 13.15
N PHE A 353 -25.82 19.48 12.67
CA PHE A 353 -26.73 20.33 13.44
C PHE A 353 -26.09 21.21 14.54
N HIS A 354 -24.76 21.44 14.54
CA HIS A 354 -23.99 22.18 15.56
C HIS A 354 -23.90 21.46 16.94
N PHE A 355 -23.87 20.13 16.94
CA PHE A 355 -23.60 19.33 18.13
C PHE A 355 -22.50 18.33 17.82
N THR A 356 -21.63 18.07 18.78
CA THR A 356 -20.82 16.85 18.77
C THR A 356 -21.69 15.67 19.17
N TRP A 357 -21.67 14.56 18.43
CA TRP A 357 -22.30 13.30 18.84
C TRP A 357 -21.39 12.12 18.48
N ARG A 358 -21.57 10.97 19.15
CA ARG A 358 -20.66 9.81 19.04
C ARG A 358 -21.38 8.47 18.88
N MET A 359 -21.93 8.20 17.70
CA MET A 359 -22.54 6.90 17.44
C MET A 359 -21.56 5.90 16.82
N ILE A 360 -21.34 4.77 17.51
CA ILE A 360 -20.54 3.64 17.01
C ILE A 360 -21.39 2.36 17.06
N LEU A 361 -21.87 1.92 15.90
CA LEU A 361 -22.44 0.60 15.74
C LEU A 361 -21.31 -0.38 15.42
N HIS A 362 -21.08 -1.36 16.31
CA HIS A 362 -20.11 -2.44 16.06
C HIS A 362 -20.79 -3.79 16.23
N VAL A 363 -20.92 -4.55 15.15
CA VAL A 363 -21.41 -5.93 15.21
C VAL A 363 -20.24 -6.89 15.42
N VAL A 364 -20.11 -7.46 16.63
CA VAL A 364 -19.13 -8.52 16.95
C VAL A 364 -19.80 -9.89 16.80
N ARG A 365 -19.20 -10.78 16.00
CA ARG A 365 -19.63 -12.19 15.92
C ARG A 365 -18.85 -13.04 16.94
N MET A 366 -19.48 -13.42 18.05
CA MET A 366 -18.90 -14.36 19.02
C MET A 366 -19.53 -15.75 18.89
N ASN A 367 -18.79 -16.71 18.32
CA ASN A 367 -18.98 -18.18 18.32
C ASN A 367 -20.36 -18.81 17.99
N HIS A 368 -20.27 -20.02 17.45
CA HIS A 368 -21.26 -20.80 16.68
C HIS A 368 -22.61 -21.18 17.32
N SER A 369 -23.11 -20.52 18.36
CA SER A 369 -24.43 -20.90 18.90
C SER A 369 -25.27 -19.82 19.57
N ARG A 370 -24.73 -18.63 19.90
CA ARG A 370 -25.54 -17.45 20.26
C ARG A 370 -24.79 -16.17 19.89
N LEU A 371 -25.29 -15.44 18.89
CA LEU A 371 -24.78 -14.12 18.53
C LEU A 371 -25.19 -13.13 19.62
N ILE A 372 -24.23 -12.52 20.31
CA ILE A 372 -24.46 -11.39 21.22
C ILE A 372 -23.84 -10.17 20.55
N PHE A 373 -24.67 -9.16 20.23
CA PHE A 373 -24.24 -7.93 19.56
C PHE A 373 -23.94 -6.87 20.61
N LEU A 374 -22.91 -6.08 20.37
CA LEU A 374 -22.53 -4.99 21.26
C LEU A 374 -22.56 -3.70 20.45
N ALA A 375 -23.77 -3.23 20.19
CA ALA A 375 -24.00 -1.92 19.62
C ALA A 375 -23.91 -0.87 20.75
N VAL A 376 -22.90 0.00 20.68
CA VAL A 376 -22.66 1.05 21.67
C VAL A 376 -23.02 2.39 21.06
N ILE A 377 -24.28 2.78 21.24
CA ILE A 377 -24.77 4.07 20.78
C ILE A 377 -24.57 5.06 21.93
N ARG A 378 -23.60 5.97 21.79
CA ARG A 378 -23.39 7.07 22.74
C ARG A 378 -23.87 8.39 22.13
N PHE A 379 -24.72 9.08 22.84
CA PHE A 379 -25.06 10.45 22.56
C PHE A 379 -24.44 11.31 23.67
N THR A 380 -23.33 11.96 23.35
CA THR A 380 -22.80 13.10 24.12
C THR A 380 -23.32 14.36 23.46
N PHE A 381 -23.74 15.37 24.23
CA PHE A 381 -24.24 16.64 23.71
C PHE A 381 -23.51 17.78 24.38
N GLU A 382 -22.97 18.72 23.62
CA GLU A 382 -22.32 19.91 24.18
C GLU A 382 -23.29 21.11 24.32
N SER A 383 -24.10 21.45 23.30
CA SER A 383 -25.18 22.47 23.40
C SER A 383 -26.05 22.55 22.14
N CYS A 384 -27.32 22.97 22.26
CA CYS A 384 -28.26 23.19 21.13
C CYS A 384 -28.26 24.67 20.73
N PRO A 385 -27.84 25.08 19.51
CA PRO A 385 -27.90 26.50 19.14
C PRO A 385 -29.32 27.06 19.12
N PHE A 386 -30.30 26.18 18.85
CA PHE A 386 -31.73 26.52 18.86
C PHE A 386 -32.34 26.44 20.27
N HIS A 387 -31.69 25.76 21.22
CA HIS A 387 -32.15 25.61 22.61
C HIS A 387 -30.95 25.66 23.60
N PRO A 388 -30.30 26.83 23.77
CA PRO A 388 -29.05 26.95 24.53
C PRO A 388 -29.21 26.70 26.04
N GLU A 389 -30.44 26.69 26.56
CA GLU A 389 -30.72 26.47 27.99
C GLU A 389 -31.02 25.01 28.36
N THR A 390 -31.15 24.11 27.39
CA THR A 390 -31.38 22.68 27.66
C THR A 390 -30.07 21.96 27.90
N HIS A 391 -29.77 21.64 29.16
CA HIS A 391 -28.81 20.59 29.51
C HIS A 391 -29.32 19.26 28.94
N MET A 392 -28.70 18.81 27.86
CA MET A 392 -29.03 17.55 27.22
C MET A 392 -28.38 16.39 28.00
N PRO A 393 -29.15 15.37 28.41
CA PRO A 393 -28.59 14.22 29.09
C PRO A 393 -27.74 13.38 28.14
N GLU A 394 -26.63 12.82 28.66
CA GLU A 394 -25.87 11.79 27.96
C GLU A 394 -26.70 10.51 27.90
N TYR A 395 -26.93 9.99 26.69
CA TYR A 395 -27.57 8.69 26.52
C TYR A 395 -26.54 7.67 26.05
N GLU A 396 -26.44 6.55 26.76
CA GLU A 396 -25.57 5.45 26.38
C GLU A 396 -26.38 4.16 26.30
N PHE A 397 -26.56 3.64 25.08
CA PHE A 397 -27.17 2.34 24.83
C PHE A 397 -26.06 1.33 24.54
N LYS A 398 -25.97 0.25 25.33
CA LYS A 398 -24.83 -0.68 25.30
C LYS A 398 -25.11 -2.06 24.67
N SER A 399 -26.34 -2.36 24.24
CA SER A 399 -26.68 -3.73 23.80
C SER A 399 -27.97 -3.75 22.99
N PHE A 400 -27.96 -4.47 21.86
CA PHE A 400 -29.11 -4.76 21.00
C PHE A 400 -29.01 -6.22 20.50
N TYR A 401 -30.10 -6.88 20.10
CA TYR A 401 -30.07 -8.23 19.50
C TYR A 401 -30.06 -8.17 17.95
N ILE A 402 -29.74 -9.28 17.25
CA ILE A 402 -29.74 -9.32 15.77
C ILE A 402 -31.11 -8.97 15.19
N GLU A 403 -32.15 -9.41 15.88
CA GLU A 403 -33.55 -9.27 15.48
C GLU A 403 -33.96 -7.79 15.46
N ASP A 404 -33.27 -6.97 16.25
CA ASP A 404 -33.48 -5.54 16.34
C ASP A 404 -32.69 -4.73 15.31
N LEU A 405 -31.69 -5.32 14.64
CA LEU A 405 -30.82 -4.62 13.69
C LEU A 405 -31.60 -4.00 12.51
N PRO A 406 -32.58 -4.68 11.88
CA PRO A 406 -33.43 -4.06 10.86
C PRO A 406 -34.29 -2.89 11.39
N SER A 407 -34.71 -2.96 12.65
CA SER A 407 -35.50 -1.91 13.29
C SER A 407 -34.62 -0.72 13.71
N LEU A 408 -33.40 -0.98 14.15
CA LEU A 408 -32.39 0.01 14.49
C LEU A 408 -31.91 0.76 13.24
N THR A 409 -31.55 0.04 12.17
CA THR A 409 -31.16 0.64 10.88
C THR A 409 -32.29 1.49 10.30
N ARG A 410 -33.54 1.02 10.33
CA ARG A 410 -34.71 1.83 9.95
C ARG A 410 -34.87 3.09 10.81
N SER A 411 -34.63 2.98 12.12
CA SER A 411 -34.70 4.13 13.03
C SER A 411 -33.59 5.14 12.70
N ILE A 412 -32.39 4.67 12.37
CA ILE A 412 -31.26 5.50 11.94
C ILE A 412 -31.56 6.18 10.60
N GLU A 413 -32.07 5.46 9.60
CA GLU A 413 -32.49 6.03 8.30
C GLU A 413 -33.57 7.11 8.50
N LYS A 414 -34.52 6.88 9.40
CA LYS A 414 -35.54 7.88 9.77
C LYS A 414 -34.94 9.11 10.44
N LEU A 415 -33.98 8.92 11.35
CA LEU A 415 -33.27 10.02 12.00
C LEU A 415 -32.48 10.85 10.99
N ILE A 416 -31.81 10.19 10.03
CA ILE A 416 -31.02 10.82 8.97
C ILE A 416 -31.93 11.60 7.99
N SER A 417 -33.07 11.03 7.59
CA SER A 417 -33.97 11.62 6.58
C SER A 417 -34.85 12.77 7.09
N GLU A 418 -35.10 12.85 8.39
CA GLU A 418 -35.94 13.89 8.98
C GLU A 418 -35.10 15.10 9.45
N VAL A 419 -34.68 15.95 8.50
CA VAL A 419 -33.83 17.15 8.66
C VAL A 419 -34.44 18.25 9.57
N ALA A 420 -34.66 17.97 10.86
CA ALA A 420 -35.14 18.95 11.84
C ALA A 420 -34.42 18.80 13.18
N CYS A 421 -34.21 19.93 13.87
CA CYS A 421 -33.51 20.06 15.16
C CYS A 421 -33.67 18.83 16.08
N ALA A 422 -32.57 18.08 16.29
CA ALA A 422 -32.54 16.84 17.05
C ALA A 422 -33.15 17.00 18.46
N CYS A 423 -33.06 18.19 19.06
CA CYS A 423 -33.63 18.55 20.37
C CYS A 423 -35.13 18.22 20.50
N THR A 424 -35.87 18.15 19.38
CA THR A 424 -37.32 17.84 19.38
C THR A 424 -37.68 16.38 19.06
N LYS A 425 -36.77 15.63 18.45
CA LYS A 425 -37.03 14.26 17.96
C LYS A 425 -36.15 13.20 18.61
N LEU A 426 -35.12 13.59 19.35
CA LEU A 426 -34.24 12.66 20.05
C LEU A 426 -34.98 11.90 21.16
N GLU A 427 -35.98 12.52 21.79
CA GLU A 427 -36.85 11.83 22.75
C GLU A 427 -37.72 10.77 22.07
N THR A 428 -38.22 11.04 20.86
CA THR A 428 -38.95 10.03 20.07
C THR A 428 -38.02 8.92 19.56
N PHE A 429 -36.81 9.26 19.11
CA PHE A 429 -35.81 8.31 18.68
C PHE A 429 -35.30 7.44 19.85
N SER A 430 -35.04 8.04 21.01
CA SER A 430 -34.67 7.31 22.23
C SER A 430 -35.79 6.39 22.68
N ARG A 431 -37.05 6.83 22.65
CA ARG A 431 -38.20 5.95 22.91
C ARG A 431 -38.29 4.79 21.91
N SER A 432 -38.07 5.04 20.61
CA SER A 432 -38.05 4.00 19.58
C SER A 432 -36.91 3.00 19.80
N ILE A 433 -35.75 3.46 20.25
CA ILE A 433 -34.61 2.61 20.61
C ILE A 433 -34.84 1.84 21.92
N CYS A 434 -35.38 2.47 22.96
CA CYS A 434 -35.71 1.82 24.23
C CYS A 434 -36.76 0.71 24.05
N GLN A 435 -37.66 0.86 23.08
CA GLN A 435 -38.62 -0.19 22.71
C GLN A 435 -37.95 -1.44 22.10
N LEU A 436 -36.72 -1.32 21.58
CA LEU A 436 -35.92 -2.46 21.09
C LEU A 436 -35.19 -3.21 22.23
N GLN A 437 -35.24 -2.70 23.46
CA GLN A 437 -34.58 -3.33 24.62
C GLN A 437 -35.50 -4.29 25.41
N HIS A 438 -36.73 -4.53 24.92
CA HIS A 438 -37.78 -5.27 25.64
C HIS A 438 -38.12 -6.63 25.04
#